data_AF-A0A7W1AYS1-F1
#
_entry.id   AF-A0A7W1AYS1-F1
#
_cell.length_a   1.000
_cell.length_b   1.000
_cell.length_c   1.000
_cell.angle_alpha   90.00
_cell.angle_beta   90.00
_cell.angle_gamma   90.00
#
_symmetry.space_group_name_H-M   'P 1'
#
loop_
_entity.id
_entity.type
_entity.pdbx_description
1 polymer ?
#
loop_
_entity_poly.entity_id
_entity_poly.type
_entity_poly.pdbx_seq_one_letter_code
_entity_poly.pdbx_strand_id
1 'polypeptide(L)'
;MGRMKYVQRRANRYEFRYPLPDDLAGKPVPPPWPETLTALINPRTGRFKTEVIRSLQTNDWKAADRRALAHIEEAHGLVEQARKFLRDGFPEGITREQVDRLIREHEIDLLERDEKLRSDGVGLDLGRATIRPDGLGMTDDDLAFYRFTISLLDRDLRSQAAKMRPSELVQLSVDKALEKRGIVLHPD
;
A
#
# COMPACT_ATOMS: atom_id res chain seq x y z
N MET A 1 -20.65 -17.10 17.90
CA MET A 1 -20.37 -16.79 19.32
C MET A 1 -18.89 -16.45 19.57
N GLY A 2 -18.17 -15.81 18.62
CA GLY A 2 -16.71 -15.59 18.71
C GLY A 2 -16.24 -14.13 18.91
N ARG A 3 -17.15 -13.14 18.88
CA ARG A 3 -16.81 -11.71 18.86
C ARG A 3 -16.26 -11.17 20.20
N MET A 4 -16.72 -11.72 21.33
CA MET A 4 -16.29 -11.30 22.67
C MET A 4 -14.85 -11.68 23.03
N LYS A 5 -14.21 -12.59 22.28
CA LYS A 5 -12.86 -13.07 22.60
C LYS A 5 -11.76 -12.04 22.30
N TYR A 6 -12.01 -11.12 21.37
CA TYR A 6 -10.97 -10.26 20.80
C TYR A 6 -10.96 -8.82 21.35
N VAL A 7 -11.94 -8.43 22.16
CA VAL A 7 -12.02 -7.08 22.73
C VAL A 7 -11.84 -7.16 24.24
N GLN A 8 -10.83 -6.45 24.75
CA GLN A 8 -10.52 -6.38 26.17
C GLN A 8 -10.57 -4.92 26.62
N ARG A 9 -11.05 -4.66 27.84
CA ARG A 9 -10.96 -3.33 28.46
C ARG A 9 -9.68 -3.24 29.29
N ARG A 10 -8.87 -2.19 29.07
CA ARG A 10 -7.65 -1.93 29.84
C ARG A 10 -7.44 -0.43 30.01
N ALA A 11 -7.13 0.01 31.24
CA ALA A 11 -6.85 1.42 31.57
C ALA A 11 -7.85 2.42 30.95
N ASN A 12 -9.14 2.11 31.12
CA ASN A 12 -10.29 2.89 30.62
C ASN A 12 -10.51 2.93 29.10
N ARG A 13 -9.67 2.29 28.27
CA ARG A 13 -9.88 2.14 26.81
C ARG A 13 -10.16 0.68 26.45
N TYR A 14 -10.74 0.46 25.28
CA TYR A 14 -10.81 -0.87 24.67
C TYR A 14 -9.57 -1.15 23.82
N GLU A 15 -9.07 -2.38 23.93
CA GLU A 15 -7.97 -2.94 23.15
C GLU A 15 -8.48 -4.17 22.39
N PHE A 16 -7.97 -4.33 21.18
CA PHE A 16 -8.05 -5.56 20.40
C PHE A 16 -6.93 -6.50 20.83
N ARG A 17 -7.26 -7.74 21.15
CA ARG A 17 -6.34 -8.81 21.52
C ARG A 17 -6.61 -10.01 20.65
N TYR A 18 -5.64 -10.37 19.81
CA TYR A 18 -5.70 -11.54 18.96
C TYR A 18 -4.61 -12.54 19.35
N PRO A 19 -4.98 -13.70 19.92
CA PRO A 19 -4.01 -14.76 20.16
C PRO A 19 -3.57 -15.35 18.83
N LEU A 20 -2.25 -15.41 18.61
CA LEU A 20 -1.72 -16.09 17.44
C LEU A 20 -1.90 -17.60 17.61
N PRO A 21 -2.17 -18.34 16.53
CA PRO A 21 -2.34 -19.78 16.61
C PRO A 21 -1.01 -20.48 16.93
N ASP A 22 -1.09 -21.66 17.56
CA ASP A 22 0.05 -22.40 18.14
C ASP A 22 1.15 -22.75 17.14
N ASP A 23 0.78 -22.82 15.85
CA ASP A 23 1.72 -23.07 14.78
C ASP A 23 2.66 -21.88 14.50
N LEU A 24 2.33 -20.67 14.97
CA LEU A 24 3.14 -19.47 14.87
C LEU A 24 3.58 -18.95 16.24
N ALA A 25 2.71 -18.96 17.24
CA ALA A 25 2.92 -18.29 18.52
C ALA A 25 4.26 -18.66 19.19
N GLY A 26 5.10 -17.66 19.42
CA GLY A 26 6.39 -17.83 20.11
C GLY A 26 7.45 -18.65 19.35
N LYS A 27 7.20 -19.05 18.10
CA LYS A 27 8.17 -19.76 17.27
C LYS A 27 9.25 -18.82 16.72
N PRO A 28 10.46 -19.34 16.42
CA PRO A 28 11.48 -18.54 15.76
C PRO A 28 11.01 -18.17 14.35
N VAL A 29 11.33 -16.95 13.92
CA VAL A 29 11.05 -16.49 12.56
C VAL A 29 12.23 -16.91 11.67
N PRO A 30 11.99 -17.62 10.56
CA PRO A 30 13.06 -17.95 9.62
C PRO A 30 13.49 -16.68 8.87
N PRO A 31 14.81 -16.40 8.75
CA PRO A 31 15.31 -15.40 7.82
C PRO A 31 15.39 -15.98 6.40
N PRO A 32 15.13 -15.19 5.34
CA PRO A 32 14.63 -13.80 5.34
C PRO A 32 13.13 -13.72 5.63
N TRP A 33 12.68 -12.65 6.28
CA TRP A 33 11.27 -12.43 6.62
C TRP A 33 10.73 -11.13 6.01
N PRO A 34 9.54 -11.14 5.38
CA PRO A 34 9.00 -9.96 4.70
C PRO A 34 8.56 -8.86 5.69
N GLU A 35 8.87 -7.61 5.34
CA GLU A 35 8.58 -6.45 6.19
C GLU A 35 7.10 -6.25 6.47
N THR A 36 6.23 -6.61 5.52
CA THR A 36 4.76 -6.55 5.68
C THR A 36 4.24 -7.42 6.82
N LEU A 37 4.96 -8.47 7.19
CA LEU A 37 4.59 -9.38 8.27
C LEU A 37 5.30 -9.06 9.59
N THR A 38 6.06 -7.96 9.68
CA THR A 38 6.78 -7.54 10.89
C THR A 38 5.83 -7.28 12.07
N ALA A 39 4.57 -6.94 11.79
CA ALA A 39 3.54 -6.78 12.82
C ALA A 39 3.37 -8.01 13.72
N LEU A 40 3.68 -9.21 13.19
CA LEU A 40 3.61 -10.49 13.90
C LEU A 40 4.87 -10.80 14.73
N ILE A 41 5.95 -10.03 14.58
CA ILE A 41 7.25 -10.31 15.19
C ILE A 41 7.48 -9.44 16.41
N ASN A 42 8.03 -10.04 17.47
CA ASN A 42 8.61 -9.28 18.56
C ASN A 42 10.06 -8.87 18.21
N PRO A 43 10.32 -7.58 17.94
CA PRO A 43 11.62 -7.12 17.43
C PRO A 43 12.78 -7.37 18.40
N ARG A 44 12.51 -7.47 19.71
CA ARG A 44 13.54 -7.76 20.71
C ARG A 44 14.03 -9.20 20.68
N THR A 45 13.18 -10.12 20.24
CA THR A 45 13.46 -11.56 20.31
C THR A 45 13.63 -12.22 18.95
N GLY A 46 13.20 -11.56 17.86
CA GLY A 46 13.18 -12.16 16.52
C GLY A 46 12.21 -13.35 16.40
N ARG A 47 11.27 -13.48 17.33
CA ARG A 47 10.27 -14.55 17.37
C ARG A 47 8.89 -13.98 17.08
N PHE A 48 7.98 -14.83 16.61
CA PHE A 48 6.58 -14.46 16.53
C PHE A 48 6.06 -14.08 17.91
N LYS A 49 5.23 -13.04 17.95
CA LYS A 49 4.45 -12.71 19.16
C LYS A 49 3.59 -13.91 19.54
N THR A 50 3.19 -13.97 20.80
CA THR A 50 2.12 -14.88 21.24
C THR A 50 0.75 -14.28 20.93
N GLU A 51 0.65 -12.95 20.98
CA GLU A 51 -0.59 -12.22 20.77
C GLU A 51 -0.33 -10.88 20.07
N VAL A 52 -1.27 -10.45 19.24
CA VAL A 52 -1.30 -9.11 18.67
C VAL A 52 -2.25 -8.26 19.49
N ILE A 53 -1.72 -7.19 20.09
CA ILE A 53 -2.51 -6.24 20.90
C ILE A 53 -2.49 -4.88 20.19
N ARG A 54 -3.67 -4.28 20.00
CA ARG A 54 -3.84 -2.94 19.43
C ARG A 54 -4.88 -2.14 20.20
N SER A 55 -4.62 -0.85 20.43
CA SER A 55 -5.64 0.02 21.03
C SER A 55 -6.75 0.32 20.03
N LEU A 56 -8.01 0.19 20.46
CA LEU A 56 -9.19 0.56 19.64
C LEU A 56 -9.53 2.05 19.75
N GLN A 57 -8.77 2.82 20.54
CA GLN A 57 -8.89 4.28 20.69
C GLN A 57 -10.34 4.73 20.99
N THR A 58 -11.05 3.99 21.83
CA THR A 58 -12.41 4.31 22.25
C THR A 58 -12.71 3.72 23.63
N ASN A 59 -13.65 4.37 24.33
CA ASN A 59 -14.20 3.92 25.61
C ASN A 59 -15.66 3.45 25.47
N ASP A 60 -16.24 3.60 24.27
CA ASP A 60 -17.56 3.07 23.94
C ASP A 60 -17.45 1.65 23.39
N TRP A 61 -18.20 0.73 23.98
CA TRP A 61 -18.22 -0.68 23.62
C TRP A 61 -18.75 -0.91 22.19
N LYS A 62 -19.81 -0.20 21.78
CA LYS A 62 -20.39 -0.41 20.43
C LYS A 62 -19.41 0.03 19.34
N ALA A 63 -18.75 1.17 19.55
CA ALA A 63 -17.68 1.64 18.68
C ALA A 63 -16.47 0.68 18.68
N ALA A 64 -16.11 0.11 19.84
CA ALA A 64 -15.01 -0.84 19.95
C ALA A 64 -15.28 -2.14 19.17
N ASP A 65 -16.46 -2.73 19.33
CA ASP A 65 -16.85 -3.97 18.65
C ASP A 65 -16.82 -3.80 17.12
N ARG A 66 -17.33 -2.67 16.62
CA ARG A 66 -17.28 -2.36 15.18
C ARG A 66 -15.84 -2.23 14.66
N ARG A 67 -14.97 -1.51 15.39
CA ARG A 67 -13.55 -1.36 15.01
C ARG A 67 -12.79 -2.68 15.08
N ALA A 68 -13.13 -3.55 16.03
CA ALA A 68 -12.51 -4.85 16.17
C ALA A 68 -12.73 -5.74 14.94
N LEU A 69 -13.85 -5.63 14.22
CA LEU A 69 -14.10 -6.43 13.01
C LEU A 69 -13.03 -6.23 11.94
N ALA A 70 -12.63 -4.98 11.66
CA ALA A 70 -11.57 -4.69 10.70
C ALA A 70 -10.22 -5.29 11.15
N HIS A 71 -9.92 -5.22 12.44
CA HIS A 71 -8.69 -5.80 12.98
C HIS A 71 -8.70 -7.33 13.06
N ILE A 72 -9.88 -7.96 13.22
CA ILE A 72 -10.03 -9.42 13.14
C ILE A 72 -9.66 -9.87 11.73
N GLU A 73 -10.26 -9.25 10.71
CA GLU A 73 -10.00 -9.58 9.30
C GLU A 73 -8.52 -9.36 8.94
N GLU A 74 -7.96 -8.21 9.33
CA GLU A 74 -6.53 -7.90 9.15
C GLU A 74 -5.63 -8.94 9.82
N ALA A 75 -5.91 -9.32 11.07
CA ALA A 75 -5.12 -10.29 11.81
C ALA A 75 -5.18 -11.70 11.20
N HIS A 76 -6.37 -12.12 10.73
CA HIS A 76 -6.52 -13.39 10.00
C HIS A 76 -5.75 -13.37 8.69
N GLY A 77 -5.85 -12.28 7.92
CA GLY A 77 -5.09 -12.10 6.67
C GLY A 77 -3.58 -12.21 6.89
N LEU A 78 -3.06 -11.54 7.92
CA LEU A 78 -1.63 -11.60 8.28
C LEU A 78 -1.20 -13.02 8.65
N VAL A 79 -2.00 -13.76 9.42
CA VAL A 79 -1.70 -15.16 9.80
C VAL A 79 -1.67 -16.08 8.57
N GLU A 80 -2.66 -15.98 7.69
CA GLU A 80 -2.71 -16.80 6.48
C GLU A 80 -1.56 -16.46 5.53
N GLN A 81 -1.21 -15.19 5.41
CA GLN A 81 -0.05 -14.77 4.63
C GLN A 81 1.26 -15.29 5.23
N ALA A 82 1.41 -15.28 6.56
CA ALA A 82 2.57 -15.86 7.24
C ALA A 82 2.66 -17.38 7.05
N ARG A 83 1.54 -18.11 7.15
CA ARG A 83 1.49 -19.56 6.88
C ARG A 83 1.83 -19.88 5.44
N LYS A 84 1.29 -19.11 4.51
CA LYS A 84 1.59 -19.25 3.09
C LYS A 84 3.09 -19.05 2.85
N PHE A 85 3.68 -18.01 3.42
CA PHE A 85 5.11 -17.75 3.32
C PHE A 85 5.96 -18.87 3.92
N LEU A 86 5.58 -19.40 5.09
CA LEU A 86 6.29 -20.52 5.72
C LEU A 86 6.23 -21.82 4.90
N ARG A 87 5.14 -22.04 4.14
CA ARG A 87 4.97 -23.23 3.30
C ARG A 87 5.66 -23.07 1.94
N ASP A 88 5.45 -21.93 1.30
CA ASP A 88 5.83 -21.71 -0.10
C ASP A 88 7.26 -21.14 -0.19
N GLY A 89 7.83 -20.67 0.92
CA GLY A 89 9.16 -20.07 0.99
C GLY A 89 9.20 -18.64 0.46
N PHE A 90 10.42 -18.11 0.33
CA PHE A 90 10.62 -16.84 -0.36
C PHE A 90 10.32 -17.06 -1.86
N PRO A 91 9.46 -16.25 -2.50
CA PRO A 91 9.30 -16.34 -3.94
C PRO A 91 10.65 -16.02 -4.58
N GLU A 92 11.20 -16.92 -5.42
CA GLU A 92 12.51 -16.76 -6.11
C GLU A 92 12.54 -15.58 -7.12
N GLY A 93 11.58 -14.66 -7.06
CA GLY A 93 11.47 -13.50 -7.91
C GLY A 93 10.04 -12.98 -7.95
N ILE A 94 9.81 -11.98 -8.80
CA ILE A 94 8.46 -11.50 -9.11
C ILE A 94 7.89 -12.40 -10.20
N THR A 95 6.79 -13.07 -9.89
CA THR A 95 6.04 -13.86 -10.89
C THR A 95 5.43 -12.94 -11.95
N ARG A 96 5.23 -13.45 -13.17
CA ARG A 96 4.63 -12.65 -14.25
C ARG A 96 3.23 -12.15 -13.87
N GLU A 97 2.47 -12.94 -13.15
CA GLU A 97 1.14 -12.59 -12.65
C GLU A 97 1.18 -11.44 -11.64
N GLN A 98 2.24 -11.36 -10.83
CA GLN A 98 2.47 -10.23 -9.93
C GLN A 98 2.84 -8.97 -10.71
N VAL A 99 3.66 -9.08 -11.75
CA VAL A 99 3.97 -7.94 -12.64
C VAL A 99 2.70 -7.44 -13.31
N ASP A 100 1.89 -8.34 -13.89
CA ASP A 100 0.64 -7.98 -14.57
C ASP A 100 -0.35 -7.30 -13.61
N ARG A 101 -0.39 -7.74 -12.34
CA ARG A 101 -1.19 -7.08 -11.30
C ARG A 101 -0.67 -5.69 -10.96
N LEU A 102 0.65 -5.54 -10.79
CA LEU A 102 1.27 -4.24 -10.51
C LEU A 102 0.98 -3.23 -11.62
N ILE A 103 1.06 -3.67 -12.88
CA ILE A 103 0.72 -2.86 -14.05
C ILE A 103 -0.73 -2.41 -13.98
N ARG A 104 -1.69 -3.34 -13.83
CA ARG A 104 -3.12 -3.00 -13.72
C ARG A 104 -3.43 -2.01 -12.59
N GLU A 105 -2.87 -2.25 -11.41
CA GLU A 105 -3.09 -1.37 -10.27
C GLU A 105 -2.50 0.02 -10.51
N HIS A 106 -1.34 0.10 -11.16
CA HIS A 106 -0.74 1.38 -11.54
C HIS A 106 -1.59 2.12 -12.58
N GLU A 107 -2.16 1.41 -13.56
CA GLU A 107 -3.09 1.99 -14.54
C GLU A 107 -4.33 2.58 -13.87
N ILE A 108 -4.91 1.87 -12.89
CA ILE A 108 -6.06 2.38 -12.12
C ILE A 108 -5.66 3.65 -11.36
N ASP A 109 -4.55 3.61 -10.60
CA ASP A 109 -4.05 4.77 -9.85
C ASP A 109 -3.79 5.98 -10.77
N LEU A 110 -3.28 5.76 -11.99
CA LEU A 110 -3.06 6.81 -12.98
C LEU A 110 -4.38 7.42 -13.46
N LEU A 111 -5.36 6.58 -13.82
CA LEU A 111 -6.66 7.04 -14.30
C LEU A 111 -7.43 7.80 -13.21
N GLU A 112 -7.37 7.36 -11.95
CA GLU A 112 -7.99 8.06 -10.83
C GLU A 112 -7.37 9.44 -10.60
N ARG A 113 -6.04 9.55 -10.70
CA ARG A 113 -5.34 10.85 -10.59
C ARG A 113 -5.67 11.78 -11.75
N ASP A 114 -5.74 11.24 -12.96
CA ASP A 114 -6.11 11.98 -14.16
C ASP A 114 -7.56 12.50 -14.07
N GLU A 115 -8.51 11.65 -13.66
CA GLU A 115 -9.91 12.06 -13.42
C GLU A 115 -10.01 13.17 -12.37
N LYS A 116 -9.26 13.04 -11.28
CA LYS A 116 -9.21 14.05 -10.24
C LYS A 116 -8.66 15.37 -10.79
N LEU A 117 -7.59 15.34 -11.57
CA LEU A 117 -7.00 16.53 -12.17
C LEU A 117 -7.92 17.17 -13.23
N ARG A 118 -8.68 16.36 -13.97
CA ARG A 118 -9.74 16.83 -14.88
C ARG A 118 -10.89 17.51 -14.15
N SER A 119 -11.25 16.99 -12.99
CA SER A 119 -12.34 17.52 -12.15
C SER A 119 -11.94 18.80 -11.42
N ASP A 120 -10.73 18.83 -10.86
CA ASP A 120 -10.21 19.94 -10.06
C ASP A 120 -9.65 21.09 -10.95
N GLY A 121 -9.27 20.77 -12.19
CA GLY A 121 -8.49 21.66 -13.05
C GLY A 121 -7.04 21.80 -12.56
N VAL A 122 -6.15 22.37 -13.37
CA VAL A 122 -4.72 22.55 -13.01
C VAL A 122 -4.54 23.66 -11.95
N GLY A 123 -5.59 24.42 -11.64
CA GLY A 123 -5.56 25.47 -10.62
C GLY A 123 -4.63 26.63 -10.96
N LEU A 124 -4.29 26.82 -12.23
CA LEU A 124 -3.50 27.96 -12.69
C LEU A 124 -4.34 29.24 -12.58
N ASP A 125 -4.09 30.04 -11.54
CA ASP A 125 -4.58 31.41 -11.48
C ASP A 125 -3.76 32.28 -12.43
N LEU A 126 -4.12 32.26 -13.71
CA LEU A 126 -3.61 33.16 -14.74
C LEU A 126 -4.24 34.55 -14.59
N GLY A 127 -4.14 35.16 -13.41
CA GLY A 127 -4.68 36.48 -13.05
C GLY A 127 -4.19 37.69 -13.88
N ARG A 128 -3.72 37.47 -15.12
CA ARG A 128 -3.55 38.48 -16.17
C ARG A 128 -4.31 38.19 -17.46
N ALA A 129 -4.99 37.06 -17.59
CA ALA A 129 -5.83 36.77 -18.75
C ALA A 129 -7.25 36.51 -18.27
N THR A 130 -8.18 37.37 -18.69
CA THR A 130 -9.61 37.20 -18.46
C THR A 130 -10.14 36.07 -19.33
N ILE A 131 -9.68 34.85 -19.09
CA ILE A 131 -10.16 33.66 -19.77
C ILE A 131 -11.31 33.15 -18.92
N ARG A 132 -12.54 33.50 -19.33
CA ARG A 132 -13.71 32.79 -18.81
C ARG A 132 -13.61 31.37 -19.36
N PRO A 133 -13.58 30.32 -18.52
CA PRO A 133 -13.68 28.97 -19.02
C PRO A 133 -15.05 28.79 -19.69
N ASP A 134 -15.06 28.23 -20.89
CA ASP A 134 -16.26 28.10 -21.73
C ASP A 134 -17.25 27.02 -21.26
N GLY A 135 -17.00 26.40 -20.09
CA GLY A 135 -17.83 25.35 -19.51
C GLY A 135 -17.20 24.63 -18.31
N LEU A 136 -17.74 23.46 -17.96
CA LEU A 136 -17.16 22.51 -16.99
C LEU A 136 -16.10 21.66 -17.70
N GLY A 137 -14.82 21.78 -17.31
CA GLY A 137 -13.73 20.96 -17.85
C GLY A 137 -12.39 21.69 -18.01
N MET A 138 -11.43 21.05 -18.68
CA MET A 138 -10.13 21.63 -19.02
C MET A 138 -10.26 22.78 -20.04
N THR A 139 -9.41 23.80 -19.91
CA THR A 139 -9.29 24.90 -20.89
C THR A 139 -8.35 24.54 -22.04
N ASP A 140 -8.37 25.32 -23.13
CA ASP A 140 -7.42 25.17 -24.24
C ASP A 140 -5.95 25.37 -23.80
N ASP A 141 -5.71 26.25 -22.82
CA ASP A 141 -4.39 26.46 -22.23
C ASP A 141 -3.93 25.23 -21.42
N ASP A 142 -4.84 24.60 -20.66
CA ASP A 142 -4.55 23.34 -19.99
C ASP A 142 -4.19 22.27 -21.02
N LEU A 143 -4.95 22.16 -22.10
CA LEU A 143 -4.69 21.20 -23.18
C LEU A 143 -3.33 21.46 -23.85
N ALA A 144 -2.98 22.72 -24.09
CA ALA A 144 -1.68 23.10 -24.64
C ALA A 144 -0.53 22.72 -23.69
N PHE A 145 -0.71 22.97 -22.39
CA PHE A 145 0.24 22.56 -21.36
C PHE A 145 0.42 21.02 -21.33
N TYR A 146 -0.67 20.25 -21.33
CA TYR A 146 -0.59 18.78 -21.39
C TYR A 146 0.16 18.28 -22.62
N ARG A 147 -0.14 18.83 -23.80
CA ARG A 147 0.56 18.44 -25.05
C ARG A 147 2.06 18.70 -24.95
N PHE A 148 2.44 19.86 -24.41
CA PHE A 148 3.84 20.20 -24.15
C PHE A 148 4.48 19.20 -23.19
N THR A 149 3.86 18.94 -22.04
CA THR A 149 4.37 17.99 -21.04
C THR A 149 4.50 16.57 -21.60
N ILE A 150 3.50 16.08 -22.34
CA ILE A 150 3.55 14.76 -23.01
C ILE A 150 4.74 14.69 -23.96
N SER A 151 4.95 15.71 -24.79
CA SER A 151 6.07 15.73 -25.74
C SER A 151 7.44 15.69 -25.05
N LEU A 152 7.57 16.37 -23.91
CA LEU A 152 8.80 16.41 -23.13
C LEU A 152 9.08 15.02 -22.52
N LEU A 153 8.06 14.44 -21.88
CA LEU A 153 8.16 13.13 -21.23
C LEU A 153 8.39 12.00 -22.25
N ASP A 154 7.73 12.01 -23.41
CA ASP A 154 7.93 11.00 -24.46
C ASP A 154 9.36 11.01 -24.99
N ARG A 155 9.94 12.20 -25.19
CA ARG A 155 11.34 12.34 -25.62
C ARG A 155 12.30 11.72 -24.60
N ASP A 156 12.11 12.02 -23.32
CA ASP A 156 12.94 11.48 -22.25
C ASP A 156 12.80 9.98 -22.11
N LEU A 157 11.56 9.46 -22.17
CA LEU A 157 11.27 8.04 -22.11
C LEU A 157 11.94 7.27 -23.26
N ARG A 158 11.83 7.78 -24.50
CA ARG A 158 12.50 7.18 -25.66
C ARG A 158 14.02 7.15 -25.51
N SER A 159 14.62 8.21 -24.98
CA SER A 159 16.06 8.26 -24.72
C SER A 159 16.49 7.23 -23.67
N GLN A 160 15.69 7.05 -22.61
CA GLN A 160 15.94 6.08 -21.55
C GLN A 160 15.80 4.64 -22.05
N ALA A 161 14.73 4.36 -22.82
CA ALA A 161 14.52 3.07 -23.45
C ALA A 161 15.68 2.70 -24.39
N ALA A 162 16.16 3.64 -25.20
CA ALA A 162 17.32 3.44 -26.07
C ALA A 162 18.61 3.14 -25.30
N LYS A 163 18.76 3.69 -24.09
CA LYS A 163 19.90 3.42 -23.19
C LYS A 163 19.72 2.16 -22.34
N MET A 164 18.57 1.49 -22.44
CA MET A 164 18.17 0.38 -21.56
C MET A 164 18.33 0.69 -20.07
N ARG A 165 18.18 1.96 -19.70
CA ARG A 165 18.35 2.43 -18.32
C ARG A 165 17.11 3.22 -17.90
N PRO A 166 16.34 2.75 -16.91
CA PRO A 166 15.22 3.52 -16.39
C PRO A 166 15.73 4.81 -15.73
N SER A 167 14.92 5.88 -15.78
CA SER A 167 15.19 7.06 -14.97
C SER A 167 15.08 6.76 -13.48
N GLU A 168 15.75 7.59 -12.67
CA GLU A 168 15.65 7.57 -11.21
C GLU A 168 14.19 7.71 -10.74
N LEU A 169 13.37 8.49 -11.44
CA LEU A 169 11.94 8.62 -11.13
C LEU A 169 11.17 7.30 -11.34
N VAL A 170 11.47 6.58 -12.41
CA VAL A 170 10.87 5.27 -12.67
C VAL A 170 11.34 4.26 -11.62
N GLN A 171 12.64 4.23 -11.30
CA GLN A 171 13.18 3.38 -10.24
C GLN A 171 12.51 3.66 -8.89
N LEU A 172 12.47 4.93 -8.46
CA LEU A 172 11.81 5.33 -7.21
C LEU A 172 10.33 4.93 -7.17
N SER A 173 9.63 5.06 -8.30
CA SER A 173 8.22 4.68 -8.41
C SER A 173 8.03 3.16 -8.28
N VAL A 174 8.92 2.38 -8.90
CA VAL A 174 8.96 0.92 -8.78
C VAL A 174 9.27 0.53 -7.34
N ASP A 175 10.32 1.08 -6.74
CA ASP A 175 10.73 0.77 -5.36
C ASP A 175 9.59 1.04 -4.37
N LYS A 176 8.94 2.19 -4.47
CA LYS A 176 7.78 2.53 -3.65
C LYS A 176 6.60 1.58 -3.88
N ALA A 177 6.38 1.14 -5.12
CA ALA A 177 5.32 0.19 -5.44
C ALA A 177 5.60 -1.21 -4.87
N LEU A 178 6.86 -1.63 -4.85
CA LEU A 178 7.33 -2.87 -4.24
C LEU A 178 7.25 -2.81 -2.71
N GLU A 179 7.74 -1.73 -2.09
CA GLU A 179 7.70 -1.49 -0.65
C GLU A 179 6.26 -1.51 -0.12
N LYS A 180 5.35 -0.77 -0.76
CA LYS A 180 3.92 -0.74 -0.40
C LYS A 180 3.29 -2.14 -0.36
N ARG A 181 3.82 -3.08 -1.13
CA ARG A 181 3.30 -4.44 -1.28
C ARG A 181 4.16 -5.50 -0.59
N GLY A 182 5.24 -5.09 0.09
CA GLY A 182 6.16 -5.96 0.80
C GLY A 182 6.91 -6.94 -0.10
N ILE A 183 7.11 -6.56 -1.37
CA ILE A 183 7.90 -7.35 -2.30
C ILE A 183 9.34 -6.91 -2.11
N VAL A 184 10.19 -7.83 -1.65
CA VAL A 184 11.63 -7.60 -1.52
C VAL A 184 12.29 -8.26 -2.72
N LEU A 185 12.95 -7.46 -3.55
CA LEU A 185 13.82 -7.97 -4.61
C LEU A 185 15.11 -8.49 -3.97
N HIS A 186 15.58 -9.65 -4.41
CA HIS A 186 16.90 -10.15 -4.00
C HIS A 186 17.97 -9.16 -4.48
N PRO A 187 18.96 -8.77 -3.65
CA PRO A 187 20.10 -8.05 -4.15
C PRO A 187 20.93 -8.99 -5.04
N ASP A 188 21.00 -8.70 -6.33
CA ASP A 188 22.00 -9.32 -7.21
C ASP A 188 23.41 -8.79 -6.89
#